data_AF-A0A848XP59-F1
#
_entry.id   AF-A0A848XP59-F1
#
_cell.length_a   1.000
_cell.length_b   1.000
_cell.length_c   1.000
_cell.angle_alpha   90.00
_cell.angle_beta   90.00
_cell.angle_gamma   90.00
#
_symmetry.space_group_name_H-M   'P 1'
#
loop_
_entity.id
_entity.type
_entity.pdbx_description
1 polymer ?
#
loop_
_entity_poly.entity_id
_entity_poly.type
_entity_poly.pdbx_seq_one_letter_code
_entity_poly.pdbx_strand_id
1 'polypeptide(L)'
;MEPWVIATGLIFTYLLATVVIGAVANKRMAVNLEDFLLYGRQAGFVVLYLTVVATFHSAFAFLGSGGFFYTHGIGFWEAGTWTVLVGGITYTLGTRIWALGKRFGYITPADMLADFYESEAVRVFVAVVSVVFT
;
A
#
# COMPACT_ATOMS: atom_id res chain seq x y z
N MET A 1 -12.96 24.56 25.19
CA MET A 1 -13.73 23.42 24.66
C MET A 1 -13.19 22.16 25.29
N GLU A 2 -14.07 21.23 25.63
CA GLU A 2 -13.64 19.96 26.24
C GLU A 2 -12.76 19.14 25.27
N PRO A 3 -11.72 18.44 25.75
CA PRO A 3 -10.81 17.68 24.89
C PRO A 3 -11.49 16.67 23.97
N TRP A 4 -12.57 16.02 24.44
CA TRP A 4 -13.32 15.04 23.65
C TRP A 4 -14.04 15.69 22.46
N VAL A 5 -14.47 16.96 22.58
CA VAL A 5 -15.09 17.72 21.49
C VAL A 5 -14.06 18.00 20.40
N ILE A 6 -12.85 18.41 20.79
CA ILE A 6 -11.76 18.69 19.86
C ILE A 6 -11.36 17.41 19.10
N ALA A 7 -11.14 16.31 19.83
CA ALA A 7 -10.76 15.03 19.22
C ALA A 7 -11.82 14.52 18.25
N THR A 8 -13.09 14.51 18.67
CA THR A 8 -14.21 14.04 17.84
C THR A 8 -14.37 14.92 16.60
N GLY A 9 -14.26 16.25 16.77
CA GLY A 9 -14.31 17.20 15.65
C GLY A 9 -13.23 16.91 14.59
N LEU A 10 -11.98 16.73 15.02
CA LEU A 10 -10.87 16.41 14.11
C LEU A 10 -11.10 15.10 13.35
N ILE A 11 -11.58 14.05 14.03
CA ILE A 11 -11.88 12.75 13.41
C ILE A 11 -12.97 12.91 12.35
N PHE A 12 -14.08 13.58 12.67
CA PHE A 12 -15.16 13.79 11.70
C PHE A 12 -14.72 14.63 10.51
N THR A 13 -13.94 15.69 10.74
CA THR A 13 -13.40 16.51 9.63
C THR A 13 -12.48 15.69 8.73
N TYR A 14 -11.60 14.86 9.31
CA TYR A 14 -10.73 13.98 8.54
C TYR A 14 -11.53 12.98 7.70
N LEU A 15 -12.48 12.26 8.32
CA LEU A 15 -13.33 11.29 7.62
C LEU A 15 -14.12 11.95 6.49
N LEU A 16 -14.71 13.12 6.74
CA LEU A 16 -15.43 13.88 5.73
C LEU A 16 -14.51 14.27 4.56
N ALA A 17 -13.30 14.77 4.86
CA ALA A 17 -12.32 15.13 3.83
C ALA A 17 -11.93 13.89 2.98
N THR A 18 -11.67 12.75 3.61
CA THR A 18 -11.33 11.51 2.90
C THR A 18 -12.47 11.02 2.01
N VAL A 19 -13.72 11.06 2.50
CA VAL A 19 -14.91 10.69 1.71
C VAL A 19 -15.09 11.64 0.53
N VAL A 20 -14.92 12.95 0.73
CA VAL A 20 -15.01 13.94 -0.35
C VAL A 20 -13.93 13.69 -1.41
N ILE A 21 -12.68 13.45 -1.01
CA ILE A 21 -11.59 13.13 -1.92
C ILE A 21 -11.92 11.87 -2.72
N GLY A 22 -12.38 10.80 -2.06
CA GLY A 22 -12.78 9.56 -2.72
C GLY A 22 -13.94 9.74 -3.70
N ALA A 23 -14.96 10.51 -3.33
CA ALA A 23 -16.11 10.80 -4.19
C ALA A 23 -15.70 11.64 -5.41
N VAL A 24 -14.79 12.61 -5.24
CA VAL A 24 -14.25 13.41 -6.35
C VAL A 24 -13.40 12.54 -7.27
N ALA A 25 -12.54 11.68 -6.72
CA ALA A 25 -11.73 10.74 -7.50
C ALA A 25 -12.61 9.78 -8.31
N ASN A 26 -13.63 9.19 -7.70
CA ASN A 26 -14.57 8.29 -8.36
C ASN A 26 -15.30 8.93 -9.55
N LYS A 27 -15.59 10.23 -9.48
CA LYS A 27 -16.20 10.97 -10.61
C LYS A 27 -15.23 11.30 -11.74
N ARG A 28 -13.92 11.30 -11.47
CA ARG A 28 -12.87 11.71 -12.43
C ARG A 28 -12.15 10.54 -13.10
N MET A 29 -12.18 9.36 -12.49
CA MET A 29 -11.52 8.16 -13.02
C MET A 29 -12.36 7.50 -14.11
N ALA A 30 -11.72 6.91 -15.12
CA ALA A 30 -12.44 6.11 -16.10
C ALA A 30 -12.87 4.77 -15.46
N VAL A 31 -13.96 4.20 -15.97
CA VAL A 31 -14.51 2.94 -15.48
C VAL A 31 -13.75 1.77 -16.12
N ASN A 32 -12.48 1.61 -15.75
CA ASN A 32 -11.66 0.47 -16.16
C ASN A 32 -10.70 0.03 -15.02
N LEU A 33 -10.21 -1.20 -15.13
CA LEU A 33 -9.44 -1.85 -14.07
C LEU A 33 -8.06 -1.20 -13.86
N GLU A 34 -7.44 -0.70 -14.93
CA GLU A 34 -6.13 -0.03 -14.87
C GLU A 34 -6.21 1.33 -14.17
N ASP A 35 -7.25 2.11 -14.45
CA ASP A 35 -7.52 3.34 -13.72
C ASP A 35 -7.82 3.03 -12.26
N PHE A 36 -8.68 2.06 -11.98
CA PHE A 36 -9.08 1.73 -10.61
C PHE A 36 -7.92 1.23 -9.74
N LEU A 37 -7.07 0.33 -10.26
CA LEU A 37 -6.00 -0.30 -9.47
C LEU A 37 -4.64 0.42 -9.58
N LEU A 38 -4.36 1.07 -10.71
CA LEU A 38 -3.04 1.65 -10.99
C LEU A 38 -3.08 3.17 -11.20
N TYR A 39 -4.23 3.82 -11.00
CA TYR A 39 -4.43 5.25 -11.29
C TYR A 39 -3.99 5.62 -12.72
N GLY A 40 -4.31 4.74 -13.68
CA GLY A 40 -3.95 4.90 -15.09
C GLY A 40 -2.45 4.96 -15.34
N ARG A 41 -1.64 4.49 -14.38
CA ARG A 41 -0.17 4.59 -14.35
C ARG A 41 0.35 6.04 -14.40
N GLN A 42 -0.47 6.99 -13.95
CA GLN A 42 -0.18 8.43 -13.97
C GLN A 42 0.47 8.92 -12.68
N ALA A 43 0.53 8.08 -11.63
CA ALA A 43 1.12 8.45 -10.36
C ALA A 43 2.61 8.79 -10.51
N GLY A 44 2.96 10.05 -10.27
CA GLY A 44 4.35 10.50 -10.23
C GLY A 44 5.08 10.00 -8.97
N PHE A 45 6.40 10.20 -8.94
CA PHE A 45 7.26 9.72 -7.84
C PHE A 45 6.77 10.15 -6.45
N VAL A 46 6.39 11.42 -6.28
CA VAL A 46 5.96 11.95 -4.98
C VAL A 46 4.69 11.26 -4.49
N VAL A 47 3.69 11.08 -5.37
CA VAL A 47 2.44 10.42 -5.01
C VAL A 47 2.69 8.96 -4.67
N LEU A 48 3.45 8.24 -5.51
CA LEU A 48 3.82 6.85 -5.25
C LEU A 48 4.58 6.69 -3.94
N TYR A 49 5.55 7.55 -3.67
CA TYR A 49 6.31 7.55 -2.41
C TYR A 49 5.41 7.74 -1.20
N LEU A 50 4.54 8.75 -1.22
CA LEU A 50 3.61 9.02 -0.12
C LEU A 50 2.62 7.86 0.07
N THR A 51 2.14 7.24 -1.02
CA THR A 51 1.29 6.05 -0.94
C THR A 51 2.01 4.88 -0.28
N VAL A 52 3.26 4.58 -0.68
CA VAL A 52 4.05 3.50 -0.07
C VAL A 52 4.28 3.77 1.41
N VAL A 53 4.65 5.00 1.79
CA VAL A 53 4.86 5.38 3.19
C VAL A 53 3.56 5.26 4.00
N ALA A 54 2.43 5.70 3.44
CA ALA A 54 1.12 5.60 4.09
C ALA A 54 0.68 4.14 4.26
N THR A 55 0.95 3.27 3.30
CA THR A 55 0.68 1.82 3.41
C THR A 55 1.56 1.17 4.48
N PHE A 56 2.81 1.62 4.61
CA PHE A 56 3.76 1.04 5.57
C PHE A 56 3.44 1.42 7.03
N HIS A 57 2.91 2.62 7.27
CA HIS A 57 2.61 3.11 8.61
C HIS A 57 1.15 2.86 8.99
N SER A 58 0.91 1.76 9.72
CA SER A 58 -0.40 1.39 10.24
C SER A 58 -0.52 1.65 11.76
N ALA A 59 -1.71 1.37 12.31
CA ALA A 59 -1.93 1.41 13.75
C ALA A 59 -0.96 0.51 14.54
N PHE A 60 -0.53 -0.62 13.96
CA PHE A 60 0.50 -1.48 14.53
C PHE A 60 1.84 -0.75 14.66
N ALA A 61 2.26 -0.06 13.59
CA ALA A 61 3.53 0.65 13.56
C ALA A 61 3.56 1.82 14.55
N PHE A 62 2.43 2.49 14.80
CA PHE A 62 2.37 3.63 15.73
C PHE A 62 2.06 3.23 17.17
N LEU A 63 0.94 2.53 17.42
CA LEU A 63 0.50 2.20 18.78
C LEU A 63 1.16 0.92 19.29
N GLY A 64 1.31 -0.09 18.42
CA GLY A 64 1.92 -1.37 18.78
C GLY A 64 3.39 -1.22 19.14
N SER A 65 4.16 -0.55 18.28
CA SER A 65 5.59 -0.31 18.54
C SER A 65 5.82 0.48 19.82
N GLY A 66 5.07 1.58 20.03
CA GLY A 66 5.21 2.42 21.22
C GLY A 66 4.89 1.68 22.51
N GLY A 67 3.81 0.89 22.52
CA GLY A 67 3.45 0.03 23.65
C GLY A 67 4.51 -1.03 23.94
N PHE A 68 5.10 -1.62 22.90
CA PHE A 68 6.20 -2.58 23.07
C PHE A 68 7.45 -1.91 23.63
N PHE A 69 7.87 -0.76 23.09
CA PHE A 69 9.02 -0.01 23.59
C PHE A 69 8.87 0.36 25.07
N TYR A 70 7.66 0.77 25.48
CA TYR A 70 7.37 1.09 26.88
C TYR A 70 7.54 -0.11 27.82
N THR A 71 7.14 -1.31 27.37
CA THR A 71 7.10 -2.51 28.21
C THR A 71 8.36 -3.37 28.15
N HIS A 72 9.04 -3.41 27.00
CA HIS A 72 10.15 -4.32 26.72
C HIS A 72 11.44 -3.59 26.30
N GLY A 73 11.43 -2.26 26.25
CA GLY A 73 12.58 -1.45 25.86
C GLY A 73 12.93 -1.62 24.38
N ILE A 74 14.21 -1.51 24.05
CA ILE A 74 14.71 -1.41 22.67
C ILE A 74 14.50 -2.67 21.81
N GLY A 75 13.97 -3.77 22.35
CA GLY A 75 13.80 -5.03 21.62
C GLY A 75 13.02 -4.91 20.31
N PHE A 76 12.06 -3.98 20.23
CA PHE A 76 11.29 -3.71 19.00
C PHE A 76 12.10 -3.04 17.88
N TRP A 77 13.36 -2.64 18.11
CA TRP A 77 14.21 -2.06 17.06
C TRP A 77 14.49 -3.02 15.90
N GLU A 78 14.23 -4.32 16.06
CA GLU A 78 14.17 -5.26 14.93
C GLU A 78 13.22 -4.77 13.82
N ALA A 79 12.25 -3.91 14.18
CA ALA A 79 11.34 -3.31 13.23
C ALA A 79 12.05 -2.49 12.15
N GLY A 80 13.14 -1.82 12.52
CA GLY A 80 13.97 -1.07 11.59
C GLY A 80 14.64 -1.98 10.55
N THR A 81 15.05 -3.18 10.95
CA THR A 81 15.78 -4.12 10.08
C THR A 81 14.90 -4.61 8.92
N TRP A 82 13.67 -5.05 9.19
CA TRP A 82 12.77 -5.48 8.10
C TRP A 82 12.29 -4.29 7.26
N THR A 83 12.13 -3.10 7.86
CA THR A 83 11.78 -1.88 7.13
C THR A 83 12.84 -1.51 6.08
N VAL A 84 14.11 -1.52 6.45
CA VAL A 84 15.23 -1.23 5.52
C VAL A 84 15.32 -2.29 4.42
N LEU A 85 15.16 -3.57 4.78
CA LEU A 85 15.16 -4.67 3.81
C LEU A 85 14.02 -4.53 2.79
N VAL A 86 12.80 -4.24 3.24
CA VAL A 86 11.66 -4.01 2.35
C VAL A 86 11.90 -2.81 1.43
N GLY A 87 12.45 -1.71 1.95
CA GLY A 87 12.85 -0.56 1.13
C GLY A 87 13.87 -0.93 0.06
N GLY A 88 14.90 -1.69 0.41
CA GLY A 88 15.94 -2.18 -0.51
C GLY A 88 15.38 -3.12 -1.58
N ILE A 89 14.51 -4.06 -1.20
CA ILE A 89 13.82 -4.96 -2.14
C ILE A 89 12.90 -4.16 -3.09
N THR A 90 12.16 -3.18 -2.56
CA THR A 90 11.25 -2.35 -3.35
C THR A 90 12.02 -1.52 -4.38
N TYR A 91 13.17 -0.97 -4.01
CA TYR A 91 14.01 -0.22 -4.94
C TYR A 91 14.64 -1.12 -6.03
N THR A 92 15.12 -2.29 -5.65
CA THR A 92 15.86 -3.18 -6.57
C THR A 92 14.95 -4.04 -7.46
N LEU A 93 13.93 -4.68 -6.88
CA LEU A 93 12.97 -5.53 -7.59
C LEU A 93 11.73 -4.75 -8.03
N GLY A 94 11.21 -3.86 -7.19
CA GLY A 94 9.98 -3.12 -7.49
C GLY A 94 10.12 -2.22 -8.73
N THR A 95 11.28 -1.63 -8.97
CA THR A 95 11.55 -0.86 -10.20
C THR A 95 11.51 -1.74 -11.47
N ARG A 96 12.00 -2.98 -11.39
CA ARG A 96 11.94 -3.96 -12.49
C ARG A 96 10.51 -4.44 -12.72
N ILE A 97 9.79 -4.78 -11.65
CA ILE A 97 8.38 -5.19 -11.70
C ILE A 97 7.53 -4.07 -12.30
N TRP A 98 7.77 -2.81 -11.90
CA TRP A 98 7.09 -1.64 -12.45
C TRP A 98 7.35 -1.47 -13.95
N ALA A 99 8.60 -1.63 -14.39
CA ALA A 99 8.95 -1.54 -15.80
C ALA A 99 8.30 -2.65 -16.64
N LEU A 100 8.29 -3.89 -16.13
CA LEU A 100 7.60 -5.02 -16.75
C LEU A 100 6.09 -4.80 -16.82
N GLY A 101 5.47 -4.36 -15.72
CA GLY A 101 4.05 -4.04 -15.69
C GLY A 101 3.68 -2.97 -16.71
N LYS A 102 4.51 -1.93 -16.89
CA LYS A 102 4.30 -0.92 -17.93
C LYS A 102 4.44 -1.47 -19.35
N ARG A 103 5.40 -2.37 -19.58
CA ARG A 103 5.69 -2.91 -20.91
C ARG A 103 4.68 -3.95 -21.37
N PHE A 104 4.25 -4.82 -20.46
CA PHE A 104 3.42 -5.99 -20.77
C PHE A 104 1.98 -5.87 -20.27
N GLY A 105 1.63 -4.76 -19.61
CA GLY A 105 0.26 -4.50 -19.14
C GLY A 105 -0.14 -5.29 -17.90
N TYR A 106 0.80 -5.89 -17.16
CA TYR A 106 0.45 -6.62 -15.93
C TYR A 106 -0.17 -5.70 -14.88
N ILE A 107 -1.24 -6.18 -14.25
CA ILE A 107 -1.98 -5.49 -13.19
C ILE A 107 -1.58 -6.06 -11.83
N THR A 108 -1.46 -7.39 -11.73
CA THR A 108 -1.09 -8.08 -10.50
C THR A 108 0.24 -8.83 -10.63
N PRO A 109 0.93 -9.12 -9.50
CA PRO A 109 2.08 -10.04 -9.51
C PRO A 109 1.73 -11.44 -10.03
N ALA A 110 0.49 -11.90 -9.82
CA ALA A 110 0.00 -13.17 -10.33
C ALA A 110 -0.03 -13.17 -11.86
N ASP A 111 -0.46 -12.07 -12.51
CA ASP A 111 -0.43 -11.95 -13.97
C ASP A 111 0.99 -12.02 -14.52
N MET A 112 1.92 -11.31 -13.88
CA MET A 112 3.34 -11.30 -14.27
C MET A 112 3.96 -12.70 -14.16
N LEU A 113 3.71 -13.41 -13.06
CA LEU A 113 4.27 -14.74 -12.84
C LEU A 113 3.60 -15.80 -13.74
N ALA A 114 2.29 -15.70 -13.97
CA ALA A 114 1.58 -16.59 -14.86
C ALA A 114 2.06 -16.46 -16.30
N ASP A 115 2.33 -15.24 -16.78
CA ASP A 115 2.88 -14.99 -18.11
C ASP A 115 4.33 -15.49 -18.22
N PHE A 116 5.15 -15.29 -17.20
CA PHE A 116 6.53 -15.77 -17.18
C PHE A 116 6.64 -17.31 -17.21
N TYR A 117 5.75 -18.01 -16.49
CA TYR A 117 5.73 -19.48 -16.43
C TYR A 117 4.76 -20.12 -17.41
N GLU A 118 4.08 -19.33 -18.25
CA GLU A 118 3.05 -19.77 -19.20
C GLU A 118 1.98 -20.70 -18.56
N SER A 119 1.54 -20.36 -17.34
CA SER A 119 0.69 -21.25 -16.53
C SER A 119 -0.42 -20.53 -15.76
N GLU A 120 -1.68 -20.87 -16.08
CA GLU A 120 -2.85 -20.41 -15.33
C GLU A 120 -2.91 -20.97 -13.90
N ALA A 121 -2.36 -22.17 -13.67
CA ALA A 121 -2.27 -22.74 -12.34
C ALA A 121 -1.39 -21.87 -11.42
N VAL A 122 -0.30 -21.29 -11.97
CA VAL A 122 0.54 -20.34 -11.25
C VAL A 122 -0.23 -19.06 -10.93
N ARG A 123 -1.05 -18.55 -11.86
CA ARG A 123 -1.91 -17.38 -11.61
C ARG A 123 -2.78 -17.59 -10.38
N VAL A 124 -3.54 -18.69 -10.37
CA VAL A 124 -4.48 -19.01 -9.29
C VAL A 124 -3.73 -19.23 -7.97
N PHE A 125 -2.63 -19.98 -7.99
CA PHE A 125 -1.85 -20.21 -6.79
C PHE A 125 -1.31 -18.92 -6.18
N VAL A 126 -0.67 -18.07 -7.00
CA VAL A 126 -0.13 -16.79 -6.53
C VAL A 126 -1.25 -15.87 -6.03
N ALA A 127 -2.38 -15.80 -6.74
CA ALA A 127 -3.52 -14.99 -6.32
C ALA A 127 -4.08 -15.46 -4.97
N VAL A 128 -4.23 -16.77 -4.75
CA VAL A 128 -4.69 -17.33 -3.47
C VAL A 128 -3.70 -17.01 -2.35
N VAL A 129 -2.41 -17.23 -2.57
CA VAL A 129 -1.37 -16.91 -1.59
C VAL A 129 -1.39 -15.42 -1.25
N SER A 130 -1.49 -14.55 -2.26
CA SER A 130 -1.60 -13.11 -2.03
C SER A 130 -2.82 -12.76 -1.19
N VAL A 131 -4.01 -13.30 -1.48
CA VAL A 131 -5.23 -12.98 -0.70
C VAL A 131 -5.18 -13.52 0.73
N VAL A 132 -4.60 -14.70 0.94
CA VAL A 132 -4.56 -15.36 2.26
C VAL A 132 -3.51 -14.75 3.20
N PHE A 133 -2.39 -14.24 2.64
CA PHE A 133 -1.25 -13.75 3.42
C PHE A 133 -1.00 -12.23 3.28
N THR A 134 -1.96 -11.46 2.76
CA THR A 134 -1.97 -9.98 2.82
C THR A 134 -2.56 -9.50 4.13
#